data_AF-A0A699Z5U7-F1
#
_entry.id   AF-A0A699Z5U7-F1
#
_cell.length_a   1.000
_cell.length_b   1.000
_cell.length_c   1.000
_cell.angle_alpha   90.00
_cell.angle_beta   90.00
_cell.angle_gamma   90.00
#
_symmetry.space_group_name_H-M   'P 1'
#
loop_
_entity.id
_entity.type
_entity.pdbx_description
1 polymer ?
#
loop_
_entity_poly.entity_id
_entity_poly.type
_entity_poly.pdbx_seq_one_letter_code
_entity_poly.pdbx_strand_id
1 'polypeptide(L)'
;MKRRASIASSQLPVSDGSNLVQITPLGAGQEVGRSCIILKYQGRSVMFDCGIHPGYSGVNSLPYLDGNEDVDISTVDVALITHFHLDHCAAVPYLLSKTRFKGRVFMTHPTKAIYHSLLKDFARGGKGSADEG
;
A
#
# COMPACT_ATOMS: atom_id res chain seq x y z
N MET A 1 18.62 -28.82 6.11
CA MET A 1 19.03 -28.72 4.69
C MET A 1 18.36 -27.50 4.06
N LYS A 2 18.91 -26.29 4.25
CA LYS A 2 18.37 -25.03 3.72
C LYS A 2 19.08 -24.71 2.39
N ARG A 3 18.39 -24.84 1.26
CA ARG A 3 18.91 -24.34 -0.02
C ARG A 3 18.63 -22.83 -0.06
N ARG A 4 19.63 -22.00 0.25
CA ARG A 4 19.63 -20.60 -0.18
C ARG A 4 19.73 -20.61 -1.69
N ALA A 5 18.70 -20.16 -2.39
CA ALA A 5 18.82 -19.85 -3.81
C ALA A 5 19.74 -18.63 -3.92
N SER A 6 20.98 -18.83 -4.38
CA SER A 6 21.83 -17.74 -4.81
C SER A 6 21.20 -17.14 -6.06
N ILE A 7 20.60 -15.98 -5.93
CA ILE A 7 20.23 -15.17 -7.10
C ILE A 7 21.55 -14.70 -7.69
N ALA A 8 21.96 -15.31 -8.79
CA ALA A 8 23.07 -14.82 -9.58
C ALA A 8 22.72 -13.39 -10.03
N SER A 9 23.57 -12.44 -9.67
CA SER A 9 23.54 -11.08 -10.23
C SER A 9 23.91 -11.19 -11.71
N SER A 10 22.93 -11.54 -12.54
CA SER A 10 23.03 -11.28 -13.97
C SER A 10 22.87 -9.77 -14.13
N GLN A 11 23.99 -9.08 -14.32
CA GLN A 11 23.99 -7.67 -14.70
C GLN A 11 23.26 -7.57 -16.04
N LEU A 12 21.96 -7.22 -15.98
CA LEU A 12 21.22 -6.79 -17.14
C LEU A 12 21.91 -5.54 -17.71
N PRO A 13 21.96 -5.38 -19.04
CA PRO A 13 22.61 -4.23 -19.67
C PRO A 13 21.72 -3.01 -19.51
N VAL A 14 21.63 -2.48 -18.30
CA VAL A 14 20.91 -1.23 -17.99
C VAL A 14 21.98 -0.14 -18.00
N SER A 15 22.21 0.42 -19.18
CA SER A 15 23.24 1.44 -19.44
C SER A 15 22.95 2.79 -18.78
N ASP A 16 21.78 2.95 -18.15
CA ASP A 16 21.37 4.10 -17.36
C ASP A 16 20.31 3.63 -16.35
N GLY A 17 20.52 3.89 -15.05
CA GLY A 17 19.60 3.48 -13.96
C GLY A 17 18.17 4.01 -14.12
N SER A 18 17.95 4.97 -15.02
CA SER A 18 16.64 5.49 -15.42
C SER A 18 15.67 4.42 -15.94
N ASN A 19 16.17 3.33 -16.54
CA ASN A 19 15.35 2.28 -17.14
C ASN A 19 15.02 1.11 -16.20
N LEU A 20 15.45 1.15 -14.94
CA LEU A 20 15.10 0.13 -13.96
C LEU A 20 13.67 0.33 -13.46
N VAL A 21 12.85 -0.71 -13.54
CA VAL A 21 11.55 -0.77 -12.86
C VAL A 21 11.77 -1.37 -11.47
N GLN A 22 11.46 -0.61 -10.43
CA GLN A 22 11.50 -1.09 -9.05
C GLN A 22 10.08 -1.28 -8.53
N ILE A 23 9.78 -2.48 -8.03
CA ILE A 23 8.50 -2.83 -7.43
C ILE A 23 8.74 -3.22 -5.97
N THR A 24 8.11 -2.51 -5.05
CA THR A 24 8.25 -2.72 -3.61
C THR A 24 6.88 -2.98 -3.00
N PRO A 25 6.54 -4.23 -2.64
CA PRO A 25 5.37 -4.53 -1.84
C PRO A 25 5.53 -3.99 -0.42
N LEU A 26 4.60 -3.14 0.02
CA LEU A 26 4.47 -2.66 1.40
C LEU A 26 3.40 -3.43 2.19
N GLY A 27 2.69 -4.32 1.51
CA GLY A 27 1.71 -5.26 2.05
C GLY A 27 1.22 -6.20 0.93
N ALA A 28 0.51 -7.27 1.29
CA ALA A 28 0.14 -8.37 0.37
C ALA A 28 1.34 -9.12 -0.26
N GLY A 29 2.57 -8.85 0.19
CA GLY A 29 3.76 -9.61 -0.18
C GLY A 29 3.81 -10.92 0.59
N GLN A 30 3.43 -12.04 -0.07
CA GLN A 30 3.29 -13.35 0.57
C GLN A 30 2.21 -13.44 1.67
N GLU A 31 1.19 -12.60 1.60
CA GLU A 31 0.05 -12.60 2.52
C GLU A 31 -1.23 -12.11 1.80
N VAL A 32 -2.39 -12.23 2.46
CA VAL A 32 -3.67 -11.69 2.01
C VAL A 32 -4.13 -10.61 2.99
N GLY A 33 -4.28 -9.38 2.52
CA GLY A 33 -4.62 -8.22 3.34
C GLY A 33 -3.63 -7.07 3.15
N ARG A 34 -4.04 -5.85 3.57
CA ARG A 34 -3.21 -4.62 3.53
C ARG A 34 -2.47 -4.38 2.21
N SER A 35 -3.14 -4.64 1.08
CA SER A 35 -2.59 -4.46 -0.26
C SER A 35 -2.05 -3.04 -0.43
N CYS A 36 -0.76 -2.95 -0.74
CA CYS A 36 -0.06 -1.71 -1.04
C CYS A 36 1.25 -2.04 -1.76
N ILE A 37 1.38 -1.60 -3.00
CA ILE A 37 2.56 -1.87 -3.83
C ILE A 37 3.05 -0.56 -4.43
N ILE A 38 4.34 -0.28 -4.30
CA ILE A 38 4.98 0.88 -4.93
C ILE A 38 5.69 0.44 -6.19
N LEU A 39 5.47 1.17 -7.28
CA LEU A 39 6.21 1.06 -8.53
C LEU A 39 6.97 2.36 -8.78
N LYS A 40 8.29 2.27 -8.94
CA LYS A 40 9.14 3.38 -9.36
C LYS A 40 9.72 3.10 -10.74
N TYR A 41 9.59 4.07 -11.64
CA TYR A 41 10.14 3.99 -12.99
C TYR A 41 10.37 5.39 -13.57
N GLN A 42 11.55 5.63 -14.18
CA GLN A 42 11.92 6.91 -14.78
C GLN A 42 11.62 8.13 -13.89
N GLY A 43 11.93 8.05 -12.59
CA GLY A 43 11.70 9.12 -11.63
C GLY A 43 10.23 9.37 -11.26
N ARG A 44 9.30 8.52 -11.73
CA ARG A 44 7.88 8.53 -11.34
C ARG A 44 7.60 7.44 -10.33
N SER A 45 6.66 7.69 -9.43
CA SER A 45 6.27 6.76 -8.38
C SER A 45 4.75 6.59 -8.29
N VAL A 46 4.30 5.35 -8.42
CA VAL A 46 2.90 4.95 -8.39
C VAL A 46 2.66 4.01 -7.23
N MET A 47 1.65 4.29 -6.42
CA MET A 47 1.13 3.38 -5.40
C MET A 47 -0.11 2.65 -5.95
N PHE A 48 -0.10 1.34 -5.88
CA PHE A 48 -1.27 0.50 -6.13
C PHE A 48 -1.85 0.07 -4.80
N ASP A 49 -3.09 0.49 -4.57
CA ASP A 49 -3.87 0.22 -3.36
C ASP A 49 -3.24 0.72 -2.04
N CYS A 50 -4.11 0.86 -1.05
CA CYS A 50 -3.73 1.18 0.32
C CYS A 50 -4.86 0.68 1.24
N GLY A 51 -4.80 -0.60 1.58
CA GLY A 51 -5.81 -1.25 2.42
C GLY A 51 -5.35 -1.62 3.82
N ILE A 52 -6.18 -2.37 4.54
CA ILE A 52 -5.88 -2.89 5.89
C ILE A 52 -5.86 -4.41 5.92
N HIS A 53 -5.14 -5.00 6.86
CA HIS A 53 -5.15 -6.44 7.09
C HIS A 53 -6.31 -6.80 8.04
N PRO A 54 -7.29 -7.62 7.62
CA PRO A 54 -8.49 -7.90 8.43
C PRO A 54 -8.19 -8.74 9.68
N GLY A 55 -7.10 -9.50 9.68
CA GLY A 55 -6.66 -10.29 10.84
C GLY A 55 -5.84 -9.53 11.88
N TYR A 56 -5.57 -8.25 11.67
CA TYR A 56 -4.79 -7.42 12.60
C TYR A 56 -5.59 -6.18 13.04
N SER A 57 -5.18 -5.59 14.16
CA SER A 57 -5.84 -4.44 14.77
C SER A 57 -4.89 -3.25 14.91
N GLY A 58 -5.47 -2.05 14.96
CA GLY A 58 -4.71 -0.81 15.14
C GLY A 58 -3.68 -0.58 14.03
N VAL A 59 -2.53 0.00 14.41
CA VAL A 59 -1.45 0.33 13.47
C VAL A 59 -0.85 -0.90 12.77
N ASN A 60 -0.92 -2.08 13.38
CA ASN A 60 -0.39 -3.33 12.80
C ASN A 60 -1.22 -3.81 11.60
N SER A 61 -2.44 -3.31 11.44
CA SER A 61 -3.28 -3.60 10.28
C SER A 61 -2.88 -2.81 9.03
N LEU A 62 -2.06 -1.78 9.17
CA LEU A 62 -1.66 -0.91 8.07
C LEU A 62 -0.55 -1.56 7.22
N PRO A 63 -0.39 -1.13 5.97
CA PRO A 63 0.83 -1.41 5.20
C PRO A 63 2.04 -0.74 5.86
N TYR A 64 3.24 -1.17 5.49
CA TYR A 64 4.51 -0.60 5.98
C TYR A 64 4.78 0.77 5.34
N LEU A 65 3.96 1.77 5.69
CA LEU A 65 4.01 3.14 5.15
C LEU A 65 5.09 4.01 5.80
N ASP A 66 5.52 3.65 7.01
CA ASP A 66 6.55 4.37 7.78
C ASP A 66 7.76 3.46 8.02
N GLY A 67 8.97 4.03 8.03
CA GLY A 67 10.19 3.32 8.41
C GLY A 67 10.82 2.42 7.33
N ASN A 68 10.32 2.47 6.09
CA ASN A 68 10.97 1.80 4.96
C ASN A 68 11.99 2.74 4.29
N GLU A 69 13.28 2.38 4.36
CA GLU A 69 14.37 3.15 3.76
C GLU A 69 14.33 3.20 2.22
N ASP A 70 13.68 2.22 1.59
CA ASP A 70 13.55 2.14 0.13
C ASP A 70 12.39 2.99 -0.42
N VAL A 71 11.45 3.42 0.44
CA VAL A 71 10.22 4.12 0.02
C VAL A 71 9.93 5.35 0.88
N ASP A 72 10.11 6.52 0.28
CA ASP A 72 9.55 7.77 0.78
C ASP A 72 8.15 8.01 0.19
N ILE A 73 7.11 7.88 1.02
CA ILE A 73 5.70 8.10 0.66
C ILE A 73 5.45 9.53 0.14
N SER A 74 6.25 10.51 0.55
CA SER A 74 6.10 11.90 0.08
C SER A 74 6.48 12.09 -1.39
N THR A 75 7.19 11.13 -1.99
CA THR A 75 7.59 11.12 -3.40
C THR A 75 6.60 10.40 -4.31
N VAL A 76 5.54 9.80 -3.77
CA VAL A 76 4.53 9.10 -4.56
C VAL A 76 3.65 10.11 -5.30
N ASP A 77 3.66 10.05 -6.63
CA ASP A 77 2.91 10.97 -7.51
C ASP A 77 1.40 10.68 -7.48
N VAL A 78 1.06 9.39 -7.48
CA VAL A 78 -0.31 8.92 -7.63
C VAL A 78 -0.56 7.62 -6.88
N ALA A 79 -1.72 7.52 -6.24
CA ALA A 79 -2.26 6.29 -5.71
C ALA A 79 -3.47 5.84 -6.55
N LEU A 80 -3.42 4.62 -7.05
CA LEU A 80 -4.49 4.01 -7.85
C LEU A 80 -5.16 2.93 -7.01
N ILE A 81 -6.44 3.12 -6.71
CA ILE A 81 -7.23 2.16 -5.94
C ILE A 81 -8.03 1.30 -6.90
N THR A 82 -7.77 -0.01 -6.86
CA THR A 82 -8.29 -0.98 -7.81
C THR A 82 -9.78 -1.23 -7.62
N HIS A 83 -10.21 -1.51 -6.39
CA HIS A 83 -11.60 -1.79 -6.04
C HIS A 83 -11.89 -1.47 -4.57
N PHE A 84 -13.14 -1.66 -4.15
CA PHE A 84 -13.66 -1.14 -2.89
C PHE A 84 -13.42 -2.02 -1.67
N HIS A 85 -12.80 -3.20 -1.77
CA HIS A 85 -12.60 -4.05 -0.59
C HIS A 85 -11.66 -3.40 0.44
N LEU A 86 -11.88 -3.72 1.72
CA LEU A 86 -11.17 -3.08 2.84
C LEU A 86 -9.65 -3.30 2.76
N ASP A 87 -9.23 -4.47 2.32
CA ASP A 87 -7.84 -4.85 2.12
C ASP A 87 -7.16 -4.14 0.93
N HIS A 88 -7.89 -3.32 0.17
CA HIS A 88 -7.36 -2.49 -0.91
C HIS A 88 -7.52 -0.98 -0.70
N CYS A 89 -8.52 -0.53 0.06
CA CYS A 89 -8.81 0.91 0.17
C CYS A 89 -8.94 1.45 1.59
N ALA A 90 -9.05 0.61 2.62
CA ALA A 90 -9.43 1.10 3.94
C ALA A 90 -8.34 1.93 4.65
N ALA A 91 -7.08 1.84 4.23
CA ALA A 91 -5.99 2.66 4.78
C ALA A 91 -5.81 4.00 4.04
N VAL A 92 -6.54 4.27 2.96
CA VAL A 92 -6.49 5.56 2.24
C VAL A 92 -6.73 6.78 3.14
N PRO A 93 -7.67 6.80 4.11
CA PRO A 93 -7.80 7.94 5.03
C PRO A 93 -6.56 8.14 5.91
N TYR A 94 -5.91 7.05 6.32
CA TYR A 94 -4.65 7.12 7.07
C TYR A 94 -3.54 7.69 6.18
N LEU A 95 -3.39 7.17 4.95
CA LEU A 95 -2.44 7.69 3.97
C LEU A 95 -2.58 9.22 3.80
N LEU A 96 -3.81 9.71 3.62
CA LEU A 96 -4.08 11.13 3.37
C LEU A 96 -3.93 12.04 4.59
N SER A 97 -4.21 11.54 5.80
CA SER A 97 -4.29 12.39 7.01
C SER A 97 -3.15 12.20 8.01
N LYS A 98 -2.42 11.08 7.93
CA LYS A 98 -1.39 10.70 8.90
C LYS A 98 0.00 10.52 8.30
N THR A 99 0.14 10.50 6.98
CA THR A 99 1.44 10.38 6.31
C THR A 99 1.83 11.69 5.61
N ARG A 100 3.01 11.71 4.97
CA ARG A 100 3.50 12.83 4.16
C ARG A 100 3.11 12.75 2.67
N PHE A 101 2.16 11.87 2.32
CA PHE A 101 1.67 11.74 0.95
C PHE A 101 1.10 13.06 0.42
N LYS A 102 1.54 13.48 -0.77
CA LYS A 102 1.07 14.71 -1.46
C LYS A 102 0.52 14.44 -2.86
N GLY A 103 0.53 13.18 -3.28
CA GLY A 103 0.05 12.76 -4.59
C GLY A 103 -1.47 12.83 -4.74
N ARG A 104 -1.95 12.42 -5.90
CA ARG A 104 -3.39 12.31 -6.18
C ARG A 104 -3.87 10.88 -5.98
N VAL A 105 -5.08 10.72 -5.46
CA VAL A 105 -5.73 9.40 -5.37
C VAL A 105 -6.78 9.29 -6.46
N PHE A 106 -6.72 8.22 -7.25
CA PHE A 106 -7.74 7.89 -8.24
C PHE A 106 -8.47 6.60 -7.88
N MET A 107 -9.77 6.61 -8.14
CA MET A 107 -10.70 5.51 -8.01
C MET A 107 -11.63 5.56 -9.23
N THR A 108 -12.19 4.42 -9.62
CA THR A 108 -13.32 4.41 -10.54
C THR A 108 -14.57 5.00 -9.86
N HIS A 109 -15.54 5.47 -10.65
CA HIS A 109 -16.81 5.97 -10.11
C HIS A 109 -17.54 4.95 -9.22
N PRO A 110 -17.67 3.66 -9.61
CA PRO A 110 -18.29 2.66 -8.75
C PRO A 110 -17.53 2.43 -7.43
N THR A 111 -16.20 2.33 -7.48
CA THR A 111 -15.37 2.15 -6.29
C THR A 111 -15.58 3.31 -5.31
N LYS A 112 -15.54 4.56 -5.79
CA LYS A 112 -15.73 5.75 -4.95
C LYS A 112 -17.13 5.82 -4.32
N ALA A 113 -18.17 5.39 -5.04
CA ALA A 113 -19.54 5.40 -4.53
C ALA A 113 -19.73 4.45 -3.34
N ILE A 114 -19.12 3.25 -3.40
CA ILE A 114 -19.22 2.24 -2.35
C ILE A 114 -18.27 2.54 -1.19
N TYR A 115 -17.07 3.04 -1.51
CA TYR A 115 -15.98 3.33 -0.57
C TYR A 115 -16.43 4.09 0.69
N HIS A 116 -17.20 5.15 0.52
CA HIS A 116 -17.64 5.99 1.65
C HIS A 116 -18.54 5.22 2.62
N SER A 117 -19.53 4.47 2.10
CA SER A 117 -20.43 3.67 2.92
C SER A 117 -19.69 2.52 3.62
N LEU A 118 -18.82 1.83 2.89
CA LEU A 118 -18.04 0.72 3.44
C LEU A 118 -17.12 1.18 4.59
N LEU A 119 -16.42 2.30 4.40
CA LEU A 119 -15.57 2.86 5.46
C LEU A 119 -16.36 3.30 6.68
N LYS A 120 -17.54 3.87 6.47
CA LYS A 120 -18.42 4.29 7.57
C LYS A 120 -18.87 3.09 8.41
N ASP A 121 -19.21 1.99 7.76
CA ASP A 121 -19.60 0.76 8.45
C ASP A 121 -18.41 0.09 9.13
N PHE A 122 -17.25 0.05 8.48
CA PHE A 122 -16.00 -0.43 9.11
C PHE A 122 -15.64 0.37 10.38
N ALA A 123 -15.71 1.70 10.32
CA ALA A 123 -15.43 2.56 11.47
C ALA A 123 -16.45 2.42 12.61
N ARG A 124 -17.69 2.00 12.31
CA ARG A 124 -18.69 1.66 13.34
C ARG A 124 -18.38 0.32 14.00
N GLY A 125 -18.05 -0.69 13.20
CA GLY A 125 -17.67 -2.02 13.70
C GLY A 125 -16.40 -1.98 14.57
N GLY A 126 -15.40 -1.19 14.17
CA GLY A 126 -14.15 -1.04 14.91
C GLY A 126 -14.25 -0.29 16.25
N LYS A 127 -15.35 0.41 16.53
CA LYS A 127 -15.58 1.07 17.83
C LYS A 127 -16.09 0.10 18.91
N GLY A 128 -16.42 -1.14 18.55
CA GLY A 128 -16.90 -2.16 19.50
C GLY A 128 -15.79 -2.93 20.22
N SER A 129 -14.51 -2.68 19.92
CA SER A 129 -13.37 -3.46 20.41
C SER A 129 -12.22 -2.60 20.97
N ALA A 130 -12.49 -1.34 21.30
CA ALA A 130 -11.50 -0.38 21.80
C ALA A 130 -11.73 0.06 23.26
N ASP A 131 -12.28 -0.83 24.09
CA ASP A 131 -12.34 -0.65 25.54
C ASP A 131 -12.10 -2.00 26.23
N GLU A 132 -10.82 -2.36 26.38
CA GLU A 132 -10.27 -3.29 27.38
C GLU A 132 -8.75 -3.38 27.16
N GLY A 133 -7.99 -2.68 28.01
CA GLY A 133 -6.51 -2.68 28.01
C GLY A 133 -5.91 -1.50 28.76
#